data_AF-A0A3D4HVU7-F1
#
_entry.id   AF-A0A3D4HVU7-F1
#
_cell.length_a   1.000
_cell.length_b   1.000
_cell.length_c   1.000
_cell.angle_alpha   90.00
_cell.angle_beta   90.00
_cell.angle_gamma   90.00
#
_symmetry.space_group_name_H-M   'P 1'
#
loop_
_entity.id
_entity.type
_entity.pdbx_description
1 polymer ?
#
loop_
_entity_poly.entity_id
_entity_poly.type
_entity_poly.pdbx_seq_one_letter_code
_entity_poly.pdbx_strand_id
1 'polypeptide(L)'
;MDDIKANLGRYQTRPRNPHLHSELHLLVDETRTLFGETAKKGPGSFSFYLGFFKRLGVKEVRQILAEIKDSKIDNPGKLFWWKVKNELKGKSS
;
A
#
# COMPACT_ATOMS: atom_id res chain seq x y z
N MET A 1 15.04 -8.56 44.84
CA MET A 1 15.45 -9.26 43.60
C MET A 1 14.49 -8.76 42.55
N ASP A 2 14.85 -7.62 41.94
CA ASP A 2 13.91 -6.67 41.33
C ASP A 2 14.40 -6.33 39.92
N ASP A 3 14.70 -7.34 39.11
CA ASP A 3 15.44 -7.13 37.86
C ASP A 3 14.73 -7.71 36.62
N ILE A 4 13.40 -7.85 36.67
CA ILE A 4 12.61 -8.30 35.51
C ILE A 4 11.67 -7.20 34.96
N LYS A 5 11.41 -6.13 35.71
CA LYS A 5 10.44 -5.09 35.29
C LYS A 5 10.97 -4.03 34.32
N ALA A 6 12.26 -3.98 34.01
CA ALA A 6 12.84 -2.84 33.30
C ALA A 6 12.86 -2.94 31.76
N ASN A 7 12.53 -4.07 31.14
CA ASN A 7 12.75 -4.27 29.70
C ASN A 7 11.52 -4.69 28.87
N LEU A 8 10.31 -4.38 29.34
CA LEU A 8 9.07 -4.61 28.58
C LEU A 8 8.41 -3.30 28.09
N GLY A 9 9.20 -2.22 27.93
CA GLY A 9 8.69 -0.89 27.59
C GLY A 9 8.77 -0.50 26.11
N ARG A 10 9.28 -1.36 25.20
CA ARG A 10 9.62 -0.93 23.83
C ARG A 10 9.02 -1.74 22.67
N TYR A 11 8.13 -2.69 22.94
CA TYR A 11 7.25 -3.21 21.90
C TYR A 11 5.88 -2.56 22.06
N GLN A 12 5.74 -1.37 21.46
CA GLN A 12 4.42 -0.84 21.14
C GLN A 12 3.71 -1.87 20.26
N THR A 13 2.94 -2.76 20.87
CA THR A 13 1.86 -3.46 20.20
C THR A 13 0.87 -2.39 19.78
N ARG A 14 1.10 -1.82 18.59
CA ARG A 14 0.11 -0.97 17.94
C ARG A 14 -1.19 -1.75 17.98
N PRO A 15 -2.29 -1.21 18.55
CA PRO A 15 -3.56 -1.89 18.49
C PRO A 15 -3.86 -2.17 17.02
N ARG A 16 -3.87 -3.45 16.64
CA ARG A 16 -4.24 -3.88 15.30
C ARG A 16 -5.73 -3.63 15.21
N ASN A 17 -6.11 -2.44 14.75
CA ASN A 17 -7.50 -2.07 14.52
C ASN A 17 -8.13 -3.11 13.56
N PRO A 18 -9.06 -3.95 14.03
CA PRO A 18 -9.66 -4.99 13.19
C PRO A 18 -10.61 -4.42 12.12
N HIS A 19 -11.02 -3.15 12.27
CA HIS A 19 -11.90 -2.44 11.32
C HIS A 19 -11.18 -1.62 10.24
N LEU A 20 -9.85 -1.60 10.20
CA LEU A 20 -9.11 -0.99 9.10
C LEU A 20 -9.02 -1.96 7.90
N HIS A 21 -10.15 -2.58 7.55
CA HIS A 21 -10.36 -3.20 6.23
C HIS A 21 -11.12 -2.21 5.36
N SER A 22 -10.57 -1.00 5.20
CA SER A 22 -11.04 -0.11 4.13
C SER A 22 -10.66 -0.75 2.79
N GLU A 23 -11.51 -0.68 1.78
CA GLU A 23 -11.22 -1.24 0.43
C GLU A 23 -9.82 -0.85 -0.09
N LEU A 24 -9.33 0.34 0.27
CA LEU A 24 -7.95 0.77 -0.03
C LEU A 24 -6.90 -0.22 0.49
N HIS A 25 -7.05 -0.75 1.69
CA HIS A 25 -6.10 -1.69 2.30
C HIS A 25 -6.07 -3.01 1.51
N LEU A 26 -7.23 -3.50 1.07
CA LEU A 26 -7.32 -4.68 0.21
C LEU A 26 -6.64 -4.43 -1.13
N LEU A 27 -6.85 -3.26 -1.74
CA LEU A 27 -6.18 -2.90 -2.99
C LEU A 27 -4.67 -2.78 -2.80
N VAL A 28 -4.19 -2.21 -1.69
CA VAL A 28 -2.75 -2.13 -1.41
C VAL A 28 -2.16 -3.53 -1.27
N ASP A 29 -2.82 -4.41 -0.52
CA ASP A 29 -2.35 -5.77 -0.31
C ASP A 29 -2.34 -6.58 -1.62
N GLU A 30 -3.39 -6.45 -2.43
CA GLU A 30 -3.48 -7.01 -3.76
C GLU A 30 -2.36 -6.49 -4.68
N THR A 31 -2.14 -5.18 -4.71
CA THR A 31 -1.08 -4.53 -5.50
C THR A 31 0.29 -5.07 -5.11
N ARG A 32 0.56 -5.15 -3.81
CA ARG A 32 1.83 -5.67 -3.29
C ARG A 32 2.02 -7.13 -3.62
N THR A 33 0.96 -7.92 -3.57
CA THR A 33 0.98 -9.34 -3.97
C THR A 33 1.27 -9.48 -5.46
N LEU A 34 0.61 -8.68 -6.31
CA LEU A 34 0.84 -8.63 -7.75
C LEU A 34 2.28 -8.29 -8.14
N PHE A 35 2.93 -7.41 -7.37
CA PHE A 35 4.29 -6.97 -7.65
C PHE A 35 5.36 -7.74 -6.86
N GLY A 36 4.96 -8.67 -5.98
CA GLY A 36 5.87 -9.38 -5.08
C GLY A 36 6.53 -8.49 -4.01
N GLU A 37 5.94 -7.34 -3.68
CA GLU A 37 6.53 -6.35 -2.79
C GLU A 37 6.31 -6.67 -1.31
N THR A 38 7.32 -7.29 -0.69
CA THR A 38 7.31 -7.66 0.73
C THR A 38 7.95 -6.60 1.65
N ALA A 39 8.28 -5.42 1.11
CA ALA A 39 8.95 -4.34 1.84
C ALA A 39 8.21 -3.96 3.13
N LYS A 40 8.90 -4.05 4.27
CA LYS A 40 8.33 -3.72 5.59
C LYS A 40 8.35 -2.22 5.88
N LYS A 41 9.29 -1.47 5.29
CA LYS A 41 9.48 -0.02 5.46
C LYS A 41 10.05 0.58 4.17
N GLY A 42 9.72 1.83 3.86
CA GLY A 42 10.27 2.56 2.71
C GLY A 42 9.44 2.42 1.41
N PRO A 43 10.04 2.70 0.25
CA PRO A 43 9.38 2.47 -1.04
C PRO A 43 8.99 0.99 -1.16
N GLY A 44 7.76 0.73 -1.57
CA GLY A 44 7.21 -0.63 -1.62
C GLY A 44 6.48 -1.09 -0.35
N SER A 45 6.51 -0.30 0.72
CA SER A 45 5.79 -0.62 1.95
C SER A 45 4.29 -0.30 1.84
N PHE A 46 3.48 -0.99 2.65
CA PHE A 46 2.04 -0.77 2.72
C PHE A 46 1.67 0.71 2.93
N SER A 47 2.32 1.39 3.88
CA SER A 47 2.05 2.80 4.18
C SER A 47 2.41 3.73 3.02
N PHE A 48 3.42 3.37 2.22
CA PHE A 48 3.80 4.13 1.04
C PHE A 48 2.67 4.11 0.02
N TYR A 49 2.20 2.92 -0.38
CA TYR A 49 1.06 2.76 -1.28
C TYR A 49 -0.21 3.41 -0.73
N LEU A 50 -0.52 3.20 0.54
CA LEU A 50 -1.71 3.76 1.17
C LEU A 50 -1.76 5.30 1.06
N GLY A 51 -0.61 5.98 1.17
CA GLY A 51 -0.52 7.43 1.01
C GLY A 51 -0.98 7.91 -0.37
N PHE A 52 -0.56 7.22 -1.44
CA PHE A 52 -1.01 7.53 -2.80
C PHE A 52 -2.47 7.13 -3.03
N PHE A 53 -2.86 5.96 -2.54
CA PHE A 53 -4.20 5.42 -2.76
C PHE A 53 -5.27 6.30 -2.10
N LYS A 54 -4.95 6.91 -0.94
CA LYS A 54 -5.80 7.92 -0.30
C LYS A 54 -5.97 9.18 -1.16
N ARG A 55 -4.96 9.58 -1.94
CA ARG A 55 -5.05 10.75 -2.84
C ARG A 55 -5.80 10.42 -4.14
N LEU A 56 -5.64 9.21 -4.67
CA LEU A 56 -6.34 8.79 -5.90
C LEU A 56 -7.81 8.45 -5.64
N GLY A 57 -8.07 7.71 -4.56
CA GLY A 57 -9.36 7.09 -4.26
C GLY A 57 -9.42 5.61 -4.68
N VAL A 58 -10.32 4.86 -4.04
CA VAL A 58 -10.51 3.41 -4.27
C VAL A 58 -10.83 3.10 -5.74
N LYS A 59 -11.72 3.89 -6.34
CA LYS A 59 -12.23 3.68 -7.70
C LYS A 59 -11.11 3.73 -8.73
N GLU A 60 -10.29 4.78 -8.70
CA GLU A 60 -9.16 4.98 -9.62
C GLU A 60 -8.13 3.86 -9.49
N VAL A 61 -7.71 3.55 -8.26
CA VAL A 61 -6.76 2.48 -7.98
C VAL A 61 -7.27 1.15 -8.52
N ARG A 62 -8.56 0.85 -8.30
CA ARG A 62 -9.19 -0.38 -8.78
C ARG A 62 -9.21 -0.45 -10.30
N GLN A 63 -9.50 0.66 -10.98
CA GLN A 63 -9.45 0.71 -12.45
C GLN A 63 -8.04 0.47 -12.97
N ILE A 64 -7.03 1.15 -12.39
CA ILE A 64 -5.62 0.95 -12.77
C ILE A 64 -5.20 -0.51 -12.55
N LEU A 65 -5.54 -1.12 -11.41
CA LEU A 65 -5.20 -2.51 -11.13
C LEU A 65 -5.87 -3.48 -12.09
N ALA A 66 -7.14 -3.26 -12.43
CA ALA A 66 -7.85 -4.08 -13.40
C ALA A 66 -7.18 -4.02 -14.77
N GLU A 67 -6.80 -2.82 -15.24
CA GLU A 67 -6.05 -2.66 -16.48
C GLU A 67 -4.69 -3.37 -16.43
N ILE A 68 -3.97 -3.28 -15.32
CA ILE A 68 -2.66 -3.93 -15.16
C ILE A 68 -2.79 -5.46 -15.20
N LYS A 69 -3.84 -6.01 -14.58
CA LYS A 69 -4.14 -7.44 -14.59
C LYS A 69 -4.52 -7.94 -15.99
N ASP A 70 -5.25 -7.13 -16.73
CA ASP A 70 -5.65 -7.43 -18.12
C ASP A 70 -4.45 -7.31 -19.08
N SER A 71 -3.58 -6.34 -18.84
CA SER A 71 -2.37 -6.13 -19.62
C SER A 71 -1.32 -7.20 -19.27
N LYS A 72 -1.12 -8.19 -20.15
CA LYS A 72 -0.03 -9.18 -20.05
C LYS A 72 1.34 -8.54 -20.28
N ILE A 73 1.78 -7.70 -19.36
CA ILE A 73 3.06 -7.01 -19.40
C ILE A 73 4.07 -7.64 -18.43
N ASP A 74 5.33 -7.62 -18.84
CA ASP A 74 6.45 -8.18 -18.08
C ASP A 74 6.70 -7.44 -16.76
N ASN A 75 6.39 -6.13 -16.71
CA ASN A 75 6.68 -5.25 -15.59
C ASN A 75 5.44 -4.48 -15.10
N PRO A 76 4.48 -5.16 -14.43
CA PRO A 76 3.24 -4.56 -13.97
C PRO A 76 3.44 -3.42 -12.97
N GLY A 77 4.46 -3.50 -12.10
CA GLY A 77 4.75 -2.44 -11.12
C GLY A 77 5.13 -1.10 -11.77
N LYS A 78 5.90 -1.12 -12.88
CA LYS A 78 6.31 0.11 -13.56
C LYS A 78 5.15 0.80 -14.26
N LEU A 79 4.28 0.02 -14.93
CA LEU A 79 3.07 0.58 -15.57
C LEU A 79 2.11 1.14 -14.51
N PHE A 80 1.97 0.46 -13.37
CA PHE A 80 1.14 0.93 -12.27
C PHE A 80 1.58 2.30 -11.77
N TRP A 81 2.87 2.45 -11.45
CA TRP A 81 3.41 3.73 -10.98
C TRP A 81 3.33 4.83 -12.03
N TRP A 82 3.49 4.50 -13.31
CA TRP A 82 3.30 5.45 -14.40
C TRP A 82 1.85 5.95 -14.48
N LYS A 83 0.86 5.03 -14.44
CA LYS A 83 -0.57 5.39 -14.41
C LYS A 83 -0.93 6.23 -13.18
N VAL A 84 -0.49 5.80 -11.99
CA VAL A 84 -0.70 6.55 -10.73
C VAL A 84 -0.13 7.96 -10.83
N LYS A 85 1.07 8.13 -11.39
CA LYS A 85 1.68 9.44 -11.59
C LYS A 85 0.88 10.30 -12.57
N ASN A 86 0.36 9.70 -13.65
CA ASN A 86 -0.44 10.41 -14.64
C ASN A 86 -1.76 10.92 -14.05
N GLU A 87 -2.46 10.08 -13.26
CA GLU A 87 -3.68 10.47 -12.55
C GLU A 87 -3.45 11.62 -11.55
N LEU A 88 -2.34 11.56 -10.81
CA LEU A 88 -1.97 12.63 -9.89
C LEU A 88 -1.62 13.94 -10.59
N LYS A 89 -1.11 13.88 -11.83
CA LYS A 89 -0.78 15.05 -12.64
C LYS A 89 -2.05 15.65 -13.28
N GLY A 90 -2.95 14.81 -13.76
CA GLY A 90 -4.22 15.24 -14.39
C GLY A 90 -5.16 15.98 -13.45
N LYS A 91 -5.16 15.63 -12.15
CA LYS A 91 -5.95 16.33 -11.12
C LYS A 91 -5.40 17.70 -10.68
N SER A 92 -4.26 18.13 -11.22
CA SER A 92 -3.64 19.44 -10.93
C SER A 92 -3.81 20.49 -12.03
N SER A 93 -4.59 20.21 -13.08
CA SER A 93 -4.96 21.17 -14.13
C SER A 93 -6.40 21.62 -14.01
#